data_AF-A0A2K8MMS6-F1
#
_entry.id   AF-A0A2K8MMS6-F1
#
_cell.length_a   1.000
_cell.length_b   1.000
_cell.length_c   1.000
_cell.angle_alpha   90.00
_cell.angle_beta   90.00
_cell.angle_gamma   90.00
#
_symmetry.space_group_name_H-M   'P 1'
#
loop_
_entity.id
_entity.type
_entity.pdbx_description
1 polymer ?
#
loop_
_entity_poly.entity_id
_entity_poly.type
_entity_poly.pdbx_seq_one_letter_code
_entity_poly.pdbx_strand_id
1 'polypeptide(L)'
;MPMLAATLLTVPAAIQPADPLADAWLVQVKPGAKLYFFDDVEGAKPRPSRAYVVAGDMLVASGTSGGFTSVTFVTPTGRTRGGWLDSAGLVRIAAGKNWQGVWKAWESEIEVAPGRIRGTLHIEGSATWGAHDPQRVAIGGVHVGEFAVDAQGSGDRIAFSVDEGAESGTMARGFDDAPEETYRCRVQLRLLGPYLLARDNGVCGGANVSFTGTYRLSGRR
;
A
#
# COMPACT_ATOMS: atom_id res chain seq x y z
N MET A 1 22.11 -57.32 -0.95
CA MET A 1 22.13 -55.84 -0.99
C MET A 1 20.70 -55.35 -1.06
N PRO A 2 20.09 -54.88 0.04
CA PRO A 2 18.71 -54.37 0.01
C PRO A 2 18.70 -52.93 -0.51
N MET A 3 17.86 -52.65 -1.51
CA MET A 3 17.57 -51.29 -1.97
C MET A 3 16.67 -50.60 -0.94
N LEU A 4 17.15 -49.52 -0.33
CA LEU A 4 16.30 -48.59 0.40
C LEU A 4 15.52 -47.74 -0.60
N ALA A 5 14.20 -47.86 -0.58
CA ALA A 5 13.30 -46.93 -1.25
C ALA A 5 13.23 -45.63 -0.43
N ALA A 6 13.69 -44.52 -1.02
CA ALA A 6 13.57 -43.19 -0.44
C ALA A 6 12.15 -42.66 -0.69
N THR A 7 11.33 -42.63 0.36
CA THR A 7 10.03 -41.96 0.35
C THR A 7 10.25 -40.46 0.35
N LEU A 8 9.99 -39.79 -0.77
CA LEU A 8 9.96 -38.34 -0.87
C LEU A 8 8.76 -37.81 -0.07
N LEU A 9 9.03 -37.19 1.08
CA LEU A 9 8.04 -36.40 1.81
C LEU A 9 7.74 -35.14 0.99
N THR A 10 6.54 -35.05 0.42
CA THR A 10 6.03 -33.80 -0.13
C THR A 10 5.81 -32.83 1.03
N VAL A 11 6.69 -31.85 1.16
CA VAL A 11 6.49 -30.71 2.06
C VAL A 11 5.22 -30.00 1.61
N PRO A 12 4.19 -29.86 2.46
CA PRO A 12 3.03 -29.06 2.10
C PRO A 12 3.52 -27.65 1.83
N ALA A 13 3.17 -27.11 0.65
CA ALA A 13 3.42 -25.72 0.33
C ALA A 13 2.85 -24.88 1.47
N ALA A 14 3.70 -24.10 2.15
CA ALA A 14 3.25 -23.13 3.12
C ALA A 14 2.18 -22.29 2.43
N ILE A 15 0.98 -22.26 3.01
CA ILE A 15 -0.07 -21.33 2.60
C ILE A 15 0.54 -19.95 2.88
N GLN A 16 1.10 -19.31 1.85
CA GLN A 16 1.50 -17.93 1.98
C GLN A 16 0.26 -17.17 2.45
N PRO A 17 0.34 -16.36 3.52
CA PRO A 17 -0.77 -15.50 3.89
C PRO A 17 -1.18 -14.74 2.63
N ALA A 18 -2.48 -14.78 2.29
CA ALA A 18 -2.99 -14.16 1.09
C ALA A 18 -2.44 -12.73 1.00
N ASP A 19 -1.71 -12.41 -0.07
CA ASP A 19 -1.19 -11.06 -0.29
C ASP A 19 -2.40 -10.11 -0.28
N PRO A 20 -2.60 -9.32 0.79
CA PRO A 20 -3.81 -8.54 0.96
C PRO A 20 -3.88 -7.39 -0.04
N LEU A 21 -2.78 -7.14 -0.76
CA LEU A 21 -2.70 -6.15 -1.80
C LEU A 21 -2.91 -6.77 -3.19
N ALA A 22 -3.06 -8.10 -3.33
CA ALA A 22 -3.07 -8.82 -4.62
C ALA A 22 -4.21 -8.43 -5.56
N ASP A 23 -5.37 -8.11 -5.00
CA ASP A 23 -6.57 -7.78 -5.79
C ASP A 23 -6.57 -6.35 -6.30
N ALA A 24 -5.54 -5.55 -6.00
CA ALA A 24 -5.47 -4.18 -6.48
C ALA A 24 -4.93 -4.08 -7.93
N TRP A 25 -5.47 -3.13 -8.72
CA TRP A 25 -4.93 -2.82 -10.04
C TRP A 25 -5.09 -1.35 -10.42
N LEU A 26 -4.31 -0.93 -11.42
CA LEU A 26 -4.34 0.43 -11.92
C LEU A 26 -5.40 0.58 -13.02
N VAL A 27 -6.25 1.58 -12.88
CA VAL A 27 -7.20 2.00 -13.91
C VAL A 27 -7.00 3.47 -14.27
N GLN A 28 -7.42 3.85 -15.47
CA GLN A 28 -7.48 5.23 -15.93
C GLN A 28 -8.89 5.55 -16.42
N VAL A 29 -9.35 6.78 -16.15
CA VAL A 29 -10.60 7.29 -16.69
C VAL A 29 -10.44 7.54 -18.19
N LYS A 30 -11.34 6.98 -19.00
CA LYS A 30 -11.30 7.07 -20.46
C LYS A 30 -11.35 8.53 -20.96
N PRO A 31 -10.75 8.83 -22.12
CA PRO A 31 -10.85 10.15 -22.76
C PRO A 31 -12.31 10.63 -22.87
N GLY A 32 -12.55 11.90 -22.54
CA GLY A 32 -13.88 12.52 -22.59
C GLY A 32 -14.84 12.13 -21.46
N ALA A 33 -14.49 11.20 -20.58
CA ALA A 33 -15.36 10.80 -19.48
C ALA A 33 -15.24 11.72 -18.25
N LYS A 34 -16.36 11.87 -17.55
CA LYS A 34 -16.47 12.41 -16.19
C LYS A 34 -17.29 11.44 -15.36
N LEU A 35 -16.68 10.81 -14.37
CA LEU A 35 -17.32 9.74 -13.57
C LEU A 35 -17.55 10.22 -12.14
N TYR A 36 -18.80 10.13 -11.68
CA TYR A 36 -19.15 10.45 -10.29
C TYR A 36 -18.98 9.22 -9.41
N PHE A 37 -18.51 9.43 -8.18
CA PHE A 37 -18.41 8.37 -7.18
C PHE A 37 -19.79 8.00 -6.63
N PHE A 38 -20.00 6.71 -6.40
CA PHE A 38 -21.11 6.18 -5.61
C PHE A 38 -20.55 5.65 -4.28
N ASP A 39 -21.22 5.95 -3.17
CA ASP A 39 -20.83 5.43 -1.86
C ASP A 39 -21.24 3.96 -1.69
N ASP A 40 -22.32 3.58 -2.37
CA ASP A 40 -22.86 2.22 -2.42
C ASP A 40 -23.49 1.97 -3.80
N VAL A 41 -23.39 0.73 -4.27
CA VAL A 41 -23.92 0.25 -5.55
C VAL A 41 -24.93 -0.90 -5.38
N GLU A 42 -25.20 -1.30 -4.14
CA GLU A 42 -26.24 -2.28 -3.84
C GLU A 42 -27.65 -1.67 -3.98
N GLY A 43 -28.59 -2.46 -4.51
CA GLY A 43 -29.99 -2.06 -4.72
C GLY A 43 -30.30 -1.51 -6.12
N ALA A 44 -31.59 -1.23 -6.37
CA ALA A 44 -32.10 -0.99 -7.72
C ALA A 44 -31.71 0.37 -8.35
N LYS A 45 -31.29 1.35 -7.54
CA LYS A 45 -31.01 2.74 -8.00
C LYS A 45 -29.91 3.41 -7.16
N PRO A 46 -28.62 3.08 -7.40
CA PRO A 46 -27.53 3.75 -6.72
C PRO A 46 -27.48 5.24 -7.04
N ARG A 47 -27.16 6.08 -6.05
CA ARG A 47 -27.15 7.54 -6.18
C ARG A 47 -25.71 8.07 -6.22
N PRO A 48 -25.36 8.90 -7.23
CA PRO A 48 -24.03 9.46 -7.30
C PRO A 48 -23.84 10.54 -6.23
N SER A 49 -22.64 10.61 -5.68
CA SER A 49 -22.14 11.72 -4.88
C SER A 49 -21.72 12.91 -5.78
N ARG A 50 -21.35 14.02 -5.15
CA ARG A 50 -20.81 15.20 -5.87
C ARG A 50 -19.35 15.04 -6.27
N ALA A 51 -18.62 14.09 -5.67
CA ALA A 51 -17.23 13.85 -6.01
C ALA A 51 -17.16 13.15 -7.37
N TYR A 52 -16.18 13.53 -8.18
CA TYR A 52 -15.96 12.94 -9.50
C TYR A 52 -14.48 12.89 -9.84
N VAL A 53 -14.16 12.04 -10.81
CA VAL A 53 -12.89 12.02 -11.55
C VAL A 53 -13.13 12.32 -13.02
N VAL A 54 -12.09 12.78 -13.70
CA VAL A 54 -12.13 13.19 -15.10
C VAL A 54 -11.16 12.37 -15.94
N ALA A 55 -11.33 12.43 -17.25
CA ALA A 55 -10.46 11.81 -18.23
C ALA A 55 -8.97 12.00 -17.88
N GLY A 56 -8.22 10.89 -17.92
CA GLY A 56 -6.80 10.87 -17.60
C GLY A 56 -6.48 10.60 -16.13
N ASP A 57 -7.42 10.79 -15.20
CA ASP A 57 -7.22 10.43 -13.79
C ASP A 57 -6.93 8.94 -13.68
N MET A 58 -5.88 8.61 -12.93
CA MET A 58 -5.52 7.24 -12.59
C MET A 58 -6.01 6.92 -11.19
N LEU A 59 -6.50 5.71 -10.96
CA LEU A 59 -7.03 5.26 -9.67
C LEU A 59 -6.57 3.82 -9.38
N VAL A 60 -6.58 3.46 -8.10
CA VAL A 60 -6.40 2.07 -7.68
C VAL A 60 -7.78 1.42 -7.58
N ALA A 61 -8.02 0.40 -8.37
CA ALA A 61 -9.21 -0.44 -8.27
C ALA A 61 -8.94 -1.69 -7.41
N SER A 62 -9.96 -2.19 -6.71
CA SER A 62 -9.85 -3.35 -5.80
C SER A 62 -10.95 -4.39 -5.94
N GLY A 63 -11.93 -4.18 -6.82
CA GLY A 63 -13.03 -5.13 -7.03
C GLY A 63 -14.09 -4.59 -7.98
N THR A 64 -15.01 -5.46 -8.40
CA THR A 64 -16.14 -5.11 -9.26
C THR A 64 -17.44 -5.66 -8.70
N SER A 65 -18.53 -4.92 -8.85
CA SER A 65 -19.89 -5.35 -8.51
C SER A 65 -20.85 -4.84 -9.57
N GLY A 66 -21.46 -5.76 -10.32
CA GLY A 66 -22.28 -5.42 -11.48
C GLY A 66 -21.53 -4.54 -12.49
N GLY A 67 -22.11 -3.40 -12.83
CA GLY A 67 -21.52 -2.40 -13.73
C GLY A 67 -20.50 -1.45 -13.10
N PHE A 68 -20.09 -1.68 -11.84
CA PHE A 68 -19.27 -0.75 -11.08
C PHE A 68 -17.94 -1.36 -10.63
N THR A 69 -16.92 -0.51 -10.54
CA THR A 69 -15.58 -0.85 -10.03
C THR A 69 -15.33 -0.07 -8.74
N SER A 70 -14.94 -0.77 -7.66
CA SER A 70 -14.49 -0.14 -6.42
C SER A 70 -13.11 0.45 -6.64
N VAL A 71 -12.94 1.72 -6.30
CA VAL A 71 -11.72 2.49 -6.54
C VAL A 71 -11.35 3.35 -5.35
N THR A 72 -10.06 3.64 -5.27
CA THR A 72 -9.46 4.62 -4.40
C THR A 72 -8.72 5.64 -5.25
N PHE A 73 -9.09 6.91 -5.11
CA PHE A 73 -8.37 8.05 -5.69
C PHE A 73 -7.63 8.79 -4.58
N VAL A 74 -6.34 9.07 -4.78
CA VAL A 74 -5.56 9.93 -3.89
C VAL A 74 -5.22 11.19 -4.64
N THR A 75 -5.60 12.32 -4.08
CA THR A 75 -5.29 13.66 -4.59
C THR A 75 -3.79 13.96 -4.46
N PRO A 76 -3.26 14.98 -5.17
CA PRO A 76 -1.88 15.43 -4.98
C PRO A 76 -1.52 15.80 -3.52
N THR A 77 -2.49 16.19 -2.71
CA THR A 77 -2.29 16.53 -1.29
C THR A 77 -2.46 15.34 -0.34
N GLY A 78 -2.48 14.09 -0.85
CA GLY A 78 -2.59 12.89 -0.03
C GLY A 78 -4.00 12.57 0.50
N ARG A 79 -5.02 13.39 0.19
CA ARG A 79 -6.42 13.11 0.57
C ARG A 79 -6.99 12.01 -0.30
N THR A 80 -7.70 11.09 0.34
CA THR A 80 -8.26 9.89 -0.30
C THR A 80 -9.76 10.01 -0.50
N ARG A 81 -10.25 9.54 -1.66
CA ARG A 81 -11.67 9.29 -1.93
C ARG A 81 -11.84 7.85 -2.42
N GLY A 82 -12.44 7.03 -1.57
CA GLY A 82 -12.92 5.70 -1.93
C GLY A 82 -14.38 5.74 -2.40
N GLY A 83 -14.75 4.79 -3.25
CA GLY A 83 -16.13 4.55 -3.68
C GLY A 83 -16.18 3.77 -4.98
N TRP A 84 -17.34 3.72 -5.58
CA TRP A 84 -17.57 2.98 -6.83
C TRP A 84 -17.67 3.94 -8.02
N LEU A 85 -17.18 3.52 -9.18
CA LEU A 85 -17.32 4.22 -10.46
C LEU A 85 -17.92 3.29 -11.51
N ASP A 86 -18.61 3.84 -12.50
CA ASP A 86 -19.09 3.09 -13.67
C ASP A 86 -17.90 2.47 -14.42
N SER A 87 -17.88 1.13 -14.50
CA SER A 87 -16.80 0.36 -15.10
C SER A 87 -16.63 0.67 -16.60
N ALA A 88 -17.69 1.07 -17.30
CA ALA A 88 -17.63 1.39 -18.73
C ALA A 88 -16.77 2.64 -18.99
N GLY A 89 -16.60 3.51 -17.99
CA GLY A 89 -15.75 4.70 -18.06
C GLY A 89 -14.27 4.45 -17.76
N LEU A 90 -13.89 3.22 -17.37
CA LEU A 90 -12.54 2.89 -16.92
C LEU A 90 -11.82 2.00 -17.94
N VAL A 91 -10.49 2.15 -18.00
CA VAL A 91 -9.60 1.22 -18.71
C VAL A 91 -8.50 0.76 -17.77
N ARG A 92 -8.26 -0.55 -17.72
CA ARG A 92 -7.13 -1.11 -16.98
C ARG A 92 -5.83 -0.76 -17.70
N ILE A 93 -4.84 -0.28 -16.96
CA ILE A 93 -3.53 0.09 -17.50
C ILE A 93 -2.41 -0.66 -16.76
N ALA A 94 -1.29 -0.84 -17.44
CA ALA A 94 -0.11 -1.46 -16.82
C ALA A 94 0.51 -0.53 -15.79
N ALA A 95 0.88 -1.09 -14.63
CA ALA A 95 1.62 -0.36 -13.61
C ALA A 95 3.10 -0.24 -14.00
N GLY A 96 3.66 0.95 -13.78
CA GLY A 96 5.12 1.15 -13.81
C GLY A 96 5.81 0.46 -12.64
N LYS A 97 7.12 0.21 -12.79
CA LYS A 97 7.96 -0.48 -11.79
C LYS A 97 9.02 0.44 -11.15
N ASN A 98 8.84 1.75 -11.23
CA ASN A 98 9.76 2.70 -10.62
C ASN A 98 9.34 3.01 -9.19
N TRP A 99 10.05 2.41 -8.24
CA TRP A 99 9.82 2.58 -6.82
C TRP A 99 10.30 3.93 -6.28
N GLN A 100 11.32 4.53 -6.91
CA GLN A 100 12.03 5.67 -6.34
C GLN A 100 11.16 6.93 -6.33
N GLY A 101 11.18 7.62 -5.20
CA GLY A 101 10.47 8.87 -4.99
C GLY A 101 9.88 8.98 -3.59
N VAL A 102 9.16 10.08 -3.39
CA VAL A 102 8.44 10.39 -2.16
C VAL A 102 6.96 10.12 -2.40
N TRP A 103 6.37 9.28 -1.55
CA TRP A 103 5.00 8.80 -1.64
C TRP A 103 4.21 9.37 -0.46
N LYS A 104 3.13 10.10 -0.72
CA LYS A 104 2.33 10.78 0.32
C LYS A 104 0.94 10.20 0.48
N ALA A 105 0.53 10.03 1.73
CA ALA A 105 -0.83 9.86 2.19
C ALA A 105 -1.21 11.04 3.12
N TRP A 106 -2.35 10.97 3.80
CA TRP A 106 -2.89 12.08 4.60
C TRP A 106 -2.01 12.51 5.79
N GLU A 107 -1.56 11.55 6.60
CA GLU A 107 -0.70 11.75 7.78
C GLU A 107 0.57 10.90 7.73
N SER A 108 0.91 10.38 6.56
CA SER A 108 2.02 9.45 6.37
C SER A 108 2.76 9.71 5.07
N GLU A 109 4.07 9.48 5.09
CA GLU A 109 4.98 9.57 3.97
C GLU A 109 5.87 8.34 3.93
N ILE A 110 6.14 7.83 2.73
CA ILE A 110 7.15 6.81 2.48
C ILE A 110 8.10 7.35 1.44
N GLU A 111 9.38 7.42 1.75
CA GLU A 111 10.46 7.70 0.81
C GLU A 111 11.10 6.39 0.37
N VAL A 112 11.34 6.28 -0.93
CA VAL A 112 12.09 5.16 -1.51
C VAL A 112 13.25 5.70 -2.34
N ALA A 113 14.45 5.28 -1.99
CA ALA A 113 15.70 5.69 -2.63
C ALA A 113 16.56 4.44 -2.97
N PRO A 114 17.63 4.59 -3.76
CA PRO A 114 18.63 3.53 -3.90
C PRO A 114 19.22 3.12 -2.54
N GLY A 115 19.27 1.81 -2.27
CA GLY A 115 19.88 1.29 -1.05
C GLY A 115 21.41 1.33 -1.07
N ARG A 116 22.02 1.05 0.08
CA ARG A 116 23.48 1.00 0.25
C ARG A 116 24.10 -0.11 -0.57
N ILE A 117 23.40 -1.23 -0.68
CA ILE A 117 23.80 -2.39 -1.48
C ILE A 117 23.14 -2.30 -2.85
N ARG A 118 23.93 -2.51 -3.91
CA ARG A 118 23.41 -2.49 -5.28
C ARG A 118 22.26 -3.50 -5.44
N GLY A 119 21.14 -3.03 -5.98
CA GLY A 119 19.93 -3.84 -6.19
C GLY A 119 18.97 -3.84 -5.01
N THR A 120 19.29 -3.12 -3.93
CA THR A 120 18.38 -2.88 -2.80
C THR A 120 17.80 -1.46 -2.87
N LEU A 121 16.72 -1.24 -2.14
CA LEU A 121 16.07 0.05 -1.99
C LEU A 121 16.14 0.47 -0.52
N HIS A 122 16.53 1.71 -0.27
CA HIS A 122 16.36 2.35 1.02
C HIS A 122 14.92 2.82 1.13
N ILE A 123 14.23 2.43 2.20
CA ILE A 123 12.82 2.72 2.42
C ILE A 123 12.68 3.34 3.80
N GLU A 124 12.23 4.59 3.82
CA GLU A 124 11.97 5.35 5.03
C GLU A 124 10.48 5.66 5.11
N GLY A 125 9.86 5.37 6.24
CA GLY A 125 8.47 5.68 6.50
C GLY A 125 8.36 6.58 7.71
N SER A 126 7.54 7.63 7.60
CA SER A 126 7.05 8.41 8.73
C SER A 126 5.52 8.45 8.71
N ALA A 127 4.90 8.26 9.86
CA ALA A 127 3.46 8.34 10.03
C ALA A 127 3.11 9.00 11.35
N THR A 128 2.03 9.75 11.34
CA THR A 128 1.47 10.38 12.53
C THR A 128 0.02 9.97 12.74
N TRP A 129 -0.46 10.14 13.96
CA TRP A 129 -1.88 10.10 14.26
C TRP A 129 -2.27 11.34 15.05
N GLY A 130 -3.16 12.14 14.47
CA GLY A 130 -3.73 13.33 15.10
C GLY A 130 -2.91 14.60 14.88
N ALA A 131 -1.95 14.60 13.95
CA ALA A 131 -1.14 15.77 13.64
C ALA A 131 -1.96 16.90 12.99
N HIS A 132 -3.06 16.58 12.29
CA HIS A 132 -3.99 17.57 11.74
C HIS A 132 -5.15 17.95 12.70
N ASP A 133 -5.17 17.43 13.93
CA ASP A 133 -6.15 17.81 14.97
C ASP A 133 -5.54 18.83 15.93
N PRO A 134 -5.96 20.11 15.88
CA PRO A 134 -5.40 21.16 16.73
C PRO A 134 -5.53 20.88 18.23
N GLN A 135 -6.60 20.20 18.65
CA GLN A 135 -6.82 19.88 20.06
C GLN A 135 -5.81 18.82 20.52
N ARG A 136 -5.52 17.82 19.68
CA ARG A 136 -4.49 16.81 19.98
C ARG A 136 -3.11 17.43 20.03
N VAL A 137 -2.77 18.28 19.06
CA VAL A 137 -1.49 18.99 19.03
C VAL A 137 -1.31 19.81 20.30
N ALA A 138 -2.33 20.55 20.74
CA ALA A 138 -2.26 21.40 21.93
C ALA A 138 -1.98 20.64 23.23
N ILE A 139 -2.37 19.35 23.31
CA ILE A 139 -2.16 18.51 24.49
C ILE A 139 -0.99 17.52 24.35
N GLY A 140 -0.21 17.61 23.26
CA GLY A 140 0.86 16.64 22.96
C GLY A 140 0.34 15.23 22.63
N GLY A 141 -0.92 15.09 22.22
CA GLY A 141 -1.59 13.82 21.92
C GLY A 141 -1.38 13.32 20.49
N VAL A 142 -0.23 13.63 19.89
CA VAL A 142 0.19 13.17 18.57
C VAL A 142 1.08 11.95 18.76
N HIS A 143 0.73 10.84 18.09
CA HIS A 143 1.55 9.65 18.08
C HIS A 143 2.34 9.58 16.77
N VAL A 144 3.54 9.01 16.83
CA VAL A 144 4.47 8.93 15.71
C VAL A 144 4.93 7.49 15.52
N GLY A 145 5.18 7.11 14.27
CA GLY A 145 5.81 5.86 13.88
C GLY A 145 6.81 6.12 12.77
N GLU A 146 7.96 5.49 12.86
CA GLU A 146 9.06 5.64 11.93
C GLU A 146 9.72 4.30 11.66
N PHE A 147 10.21 4.11 10.45
CA PHE A 147 11.14 3.04 10.11
C PHE A 147 12.09 3.50 9.00
N ALA A 148 13.30 2.94 8.98
CA ALA A 148 14.27 3.20 7.91
C ALA A 148 15.12 1.95 7.67
N VAL A 149 14.90 1.27 6.54
CA VAL A 149 15.55 0.00 6.22
C VAL A 149 15.99 -0.08 4.77
N ASP A 150 16.98 -0.92 4.49
CA ASP A 150 17.25 -1.36 3.12
C ASP A 150 16.51 -2.68 2.87
N ALA A 151 15.84 -2.82 1.72
CA ALA A 151 15.12 -4.04 1.37
C ALA A 151 15.30 -4.41 -0.12
N GLN A 152 15.15 -5.70 -0.42
CA GLN A 152 15.08 -6.18 -1.79
C GLN A 152 13.62 -6.17 -2.27
N GLY A 153 13.39 -5.59 -3.45
CA GLY A 153 12.11 -5.69 -4.14
C GLY A 153 12.02 -6.91 -5.03
N SER A 154 10.81 -7.48 -5.12
CA SER A 154 10.43 -8.53 -6.07
C SER A 154 9.35 -7.98 -6.99
N GLY A 155 9.76 -7.48 -8.16
CA GLY A 155 8.84 -6.89 -9.14
C GLY A 155 8.13 -5.64 -8.59
N ASP A 156 6.82 -5.74 -8.41
CA ASP A 156 5.96 -4.71 -7.83
C ASP A 156 5.61 -4.97 -6.35
N ARG A 157 6.36 -5.86 -5.67
CA ARG A 157 6.24 -6.13 -4.23
C ARG A 157 7.53 -5.89 -3.46
N ILE A 158 7.35 -5.38 -2.24
CA ILE A 158 8.36 -5.37 -1.18
C ILE A 158 7.63 -5.81 0.08
N ALA A 159 8.19 -6.72 0.86
CA ALA A 159 7.62 -7.11 2.14
C ALA A 159 8.77 -7.37 3.13
N PHE A 160 8.72 -6.72 4.28
CA PHE A 160 9.79 -6.78 5.25
C PHE A 160 9.29 -6.60 6.67
N SER A 161 10.17 -6.91 7.61
CA SER A 161 10.02 -6.57 9.01
C SER A 161 11.22 -5.76 9.51
N VAL A 162 10.97 -4.95 10.53
CA VAL A 162 11.94 -3.98 11.08
C VAL A 162 12.26 -4.38 12.53
N ASP A 163 13.54 -4.58 12.82
CA ASP A 163 14.02 -4.75 14.20
C ASP A 163 13.78 -3.46 15.00
N GLU A 164 13.33 -3.59 16.24
CA GLU A 164 13.23 -2.44 17.15
C GLU A 164 14.63 -1.82 17.34
N GLY A 165 14.73 -0.50 17.18
CA GLY A 165 16.00 0.22 17.29
C GLY A 165 17.00 -0.06 16.16
N ALA A 166 16.56 -0.66 15.04
CA ALA A 166 17.42 -0.84 13.87
C ALA A 166 17.99 0.51 13.41
N GLU A 167 19.29 0.55 13.14
CA GLU A 167 19.91 1.73 12.53
C GLU A 167 19.37 1.91 11.10
N SER A 168 19.17 3.17 10.69
CA SER A 168 18.76 3.49 9.32
C SER A 168 19.66 2.78 8.29
N GLY A 169 19.04 2.17 7.29
CA GLY A 169 19.73 1.44 6.21
C GLY A 169 20.29 0.08 6.63
N THR A 170 19.86 -0.45 7.78
CA THR A 170 20.00 -1.87 8.11
C THR A 170 19.18 -2.70 7.11
N MET A 171 19.72 -3.84 6.69
CA MET A 171 18.99 -4.76 5.81
C MET A 171 17.78 -5.32 6.57
N ALA A 172 16.60 -5.10 6.03
CA ALA A 172 15.36 -5.57 6.61
C ALA A 172 15.30 -7.10 6.61
N ARG A 173 14.60 -7.66 7.59
CA ARG A 173 14.32 -9.10 7.62
C ARG A 173 13.09 -9.40 6.77
N GLY A 174 12.89 -10.68 6.45
CA GLY A 174 11.69 -11.13 5.74
C GLY A 174 10.42 -10.82 6.55
N PHE A 175 9.29 -10.61 5.87
CA PHE A 175 8.02 -10.29 6.52
C PHE A 175 7.61 -11.32 7.60
N ASP A 176 7.86 -12.61 7.33
CA ASP A 176 7.53 -13.74 8.22
C ASP A 176 8.73 -14.21 9.07
N ASP A 177 9.72 -13.35 9.33
CA ASP A 177 10.95 -13.70 10.05
C ASP A 177 10.76 -14.00 11.55
N ALA A 178 9.58 -13.69 12.08
CA ALA A 178 9.20 -13.92 13.46
C ALA A 178 7.72 -14.37 13.53
N PRO A 179 7.30 -15.04 14.62
CA PRO A 179 5.89 -15.35 14.87
C PRO A 179 5.02 -14.09 14.95
N GLU A 180 3.73 -14.20 14.62
CA GLU A 180 2.80 -13.05 14.58
C GLU A 180 2.71 -12.29 15.92
N GLU A 181 2.76 -13.03 17.03
CA GLU A 181 2.73 -12.51 18.40
C GLU A 181 3.96 -11.68 18.78
N THR A 182 5.02 -11.70 17.96
CA THR A 182 6.19 -10.85 18.18
C THR A 182 5.85 -9.41 17.79
N TYR A 183 6.02 -8.47 18.73
CA TYR A 183 5.83 -7.04 18.50
C TYR A 183 6.93 -6.49 17.60
N ARG A 184 6.75 -6.67 16.29
CA ARG A 184 7.71 -6.32 15.25
C ARG A 184 6.96 -5.59 14.15
N CYS A 185 7.45 -4.41 13.78
CA CYS A 185 6.89 -3.69 12.65
C CYS A 185 7.05 -4.52 11.38
N ARG A 186 5.94 -4.81 10.70
CA ARG A 186 5.91 -5.52 9.43
C ARG A 186 5.16 -4.70 8.40
N VAL A 187 5.75 -4.56 7.22
CA VAL A 187 5.21 -3.74 6.14
C VAL A 187 5.21 -4.53 4.84
N GLN A 188 4.08 -4.50 4.14
CA GLN A 188 3.93 -4.95 2.76
C GLN A 188 3.68 -3.73 1.90
N LEU A 189 4.43 -3.62 0.81
CA LEU A 189 4.30 -2.57 -0.19
C LEU A 189 3.99 -3.19 -1.54
N ARG A 190 3.07 -2.56 -2.28
CA ARG A 190 2.77 -2.85 -3.67
C ARG A 190 2.83 -1.59 -4.53
N LEU A 191 3.63 -1.62 -5.59
CA LEU A 191 3.74 -0.52 -6.53
C LEU A 191 2.71 -0.64 -7.67
N LEU A 192 1.90 0.39 -7.87
CA LEU A 192 0.91 0.49 -8.95
C LEU A 192 1.08 1.80 -9.72
N GLY A 193 2.22 1.97 -10.41
CA GLY A 193 2.49 3.16 -11.22
C GLY A 193 2.64 4.42 -10.35
N PRO A 194 1.74 5.42 -10.42
CA PRO A 194 1.80 6.62 -9.58
C PRO A 194 1.30 6.38 -8.15
N TYR A 195 0.93 5.15 -7.80
CA TYR A 195 0.47 4.76 -6.47
C TYR A 195 1.39 3.75 -5.80
N LEU A 196 1.58 3.92 -4.50
CA LEU A 196 2.20 2.93 -3.62
C LEU A 196 1.14 2.50 -2.61
N LEU A 197 0.80 1.21 -2.60
CA LEU A 197 -0.05 0.63 -1.57
C LEU A 197 0.85 0.15 -0.45
N ALA A 198 0.50 0.50 0.78
CA ALA A 198 1.15 -0.02 1.95
C ALA A 198 0.12 -0.69 2.86
N ARG A 199 0.56 -1.76 3.52
CA ARG A 199 -0.14 -2.39 4.62
C ARG A 199 0.87 -2.70 5.70
N ASP A 200 0.54 -2.33 6.92
CA ASP A 200 1.30 -2.72 8.09
C ASP A 200 0.48 -3.63 9.01
N ASN A 201 1.13 -4.15 10.03
CA ASN A 201 0.50 -4.95 11.08
C ASN A 201 0.07 -4.12 12.31
N GLY A 202 0.08 -2.78 12.21
CA GLY A 202 -0.37 -1.88 13.27
C GLY A 202 0.57 -1.75 14.48
N VAL A 203 1.81 -2.24 14.37
CA VAL A 203 2.84 -2.15 15.43
C VAL A 203 4.10 -1.44 14.94
N CYS A 204 3.94 -0.53 13.97
CA CYS A 204 5.01 0.25 13.36
C CYS A 204 5.19 1.64 13.99
N GLY A 205 4.70 1.85 15.20
CA GLY A 205 4.76 3.13 15.90
C GLY A 205 3.92 3.16 17.16
N GLY A 206 3.66 4.36 17.65
CA GLY A 206 2.76 4.58 18.78
C GLY A 206 1.33 4.13 18.52
N ALA A 207 0.49 4.15 19.56
CA ALA A 207 -0.90 3.70 19.47
C ALA A 207 -1.65 4.39 18.31
N ASN A 208 -2.46 3.65 17.56
CA ASN A 208 -3.23 4.14 16.39
C ASN A 208 -2.41 4.66 15.20
N VAL A 209 -1.07 4.62 15.25
CA VAL A 209 -0.25 4.92 14.08
C VAL A 209 -0.31 3.74 13.13
N SER A 210 -0.54 4.03 11.85
CA SER A 210 -0.51 3.03 10.80
C SER A 210 0.05 3.59 9.50
N PHE A 211 0.81 2.76 8.81
CA PHE A 211 1.26 2.99 7.44
C PHE A 211 0.28 2.46 6.40
N THR A 212 -0.76 1.72 6.81
CA THR A 212 -1.74 1.15 5.89
C THR A 212 -2.46 2.24 5.10
N GLY A 213 -2.40 2.19 3.77
CA GLY A 213 -3.03 3.19 2.93
C GLY A 213 -2.61 3.12 1.46
N THR A 214 -3.24 3.99 0.67
CA THR A 214 -2.82 4.28 -0.71
C THR A 214 -2.08 5.61 -0.71
N TYR A 215 -0.84 5.60 -1.19
CA TYR A 215 0.02 6.75 -1.28
C TYR A 215 0.13 7.18 -2.74
N ARG A 216 0.27 8.48 -2.98
CA ARG A 216 0.51 9.05 -4.31
C ARG A 216 1.96 9.53 -4.41
N LEU A 217 2.59 9.29 -5.55
CA LEU A 217 3.88 9.88 -5.86
C LEU A 217 3.78 11.42 -5.82
N SER A 218 4.54 12.04 -4.93
CA SER A 218 4.60 13.50 -4.74
C SER A 218 5.84 14.12 -5.38
N GLY A 219 6.91 13.36 -5.57
CA GLY A 219 8.17 13.85 -6.14
C GLY A 219 9.13 12.71 -6.44
N ARG A 220 10.05 12.94 -7.39
CA ARG A 220 11.17 12.03 -7.66
C ARG A 220 12.45 12.73 -7.18
N ARG A 221 13.32 11.98 -6.50
CA ARG A 221 14.70 12.40 -6.27
C ARG A 221 15.59 11.88 -7.38
#